data_AF-A0A7Y3L044-F1
#
_entry.id   AF-A0A7Y3L044-F1
#
_cell.length_a   1.000
_cell.length_b   1.000
_cell.length_c   1.000
_cell.angle_alpha   90.00
_cell.angle_beta   90.00
_cell.angle_gamma   90.00
#
_symmetry.space_group_name_H-M   'P 1'
#
loop_
_entity.id
_entity.type
_entity.pdbx_description
1 polymer ?
#
loop_
_entity_poly.entity_id
_entity_poly.type
_entity_poly.pdbx_seq_one_letter_code
_entity_poly.pdbx_strand_id
1 'polypeptide(L)'
;MSDPAAPPPATAAPRPSWRQRLFSAASLRLMFGALVVGAAASGAAWRLWLKPQNDAQRKRFETTEDVLELYGLQLKYARAHGFYASDLDALLALAPDGAARKARMAGHLDLTTLAVVGDAKKFKIEANVLDDDRTLVKILGPIFDRPWAPKAGPTLEETGGSVGQNGLPVAAPAPAPHGR
;
A
#
# COMPACT_ATOMS: atom_id res chain seq x y z
N MET A 1 -64.21 83.20 4.39
CA MET A 1 -63.60 82.08 5.15
C MET A 1 -63.49 80.92 4.18
N SER A 2 -62.31 80.73 3.60
CA SER A 2 -62.03 79.60 2.70
C SER A 2 -61.14 78.64 3.46
N ASP A 3 -61.65 77.44 3.69
CA ASP A 3 -60.95 76.34 4.35
C ASP A 3 -59.95 75.73 3.35
N PRO A 4 -58.63 75.68 3.63
CA PRO A 4 -57.68 75.06 2.71
C PRO A 4 -57.81 73.54 2.81
N ALA A 5 -58.32 72.93 1.74
CA ALA A 5 -58.44 71.49 1.59
C ALA A 5 -57.10 70.79 1.87
N ALA A 6 -57.15 69.79 2.75
CA ALA A 6 -56.00 68.96 3.11
C ALA A 6 -55.36 68.30 1.87
N PRO A 7 -54.02 68.18 1.81
CA PRO A 7 -53.35 67.53 0.69
C PRO A 7 -53.79 66.05 0.60
N PRO A 8 -53.95 65.50 -0.62
CA PRO A 8 -54.33 64.10 -0.78
C PRO A 8 -53.26 63.18 -0.17
N PRO A 9 -53.65 62.04 0.42
CA PRO A 9 -52.70 61.12 1.03
C PRO A 9 -51.70 60.64 0.00
N ALA A 10 -50.40 60.68 0.35
CA ALA A 10 -49.32 60.19 -0.49
C ALA A 10 -49.61 58.73 -0.90
N THR A 11 -49.72 58.49 -2.20
CA THR A 11 -49.92 57.15 -2.76
C THR A 11 -48.75 56.26 -2.35
N ALA A 12 -48.99 55.39 -1.35
CA ALA A 12 -47.98 54.43 -0.92
C ALA A 12 -47.61 53.53 -2.11
N ALA A 13 -46.32 53.50 -2.45
CA ALA A 13 -45.82 52.68 -3.55
C ALA A 13 -46.28 51.22 -3.39
N PRO A 14 -46.73 50.56 -4.46
CA PRO A 14 -47.25 49.21 -4.38
C PRO A 14 -46.16 48.28 -3.80
N ARG A 15 -46.53 47.52 -2.76
CA ARG A 15 -45.59 46.58 -2.13
C ARG A 15 -45.14 45.55 -3.16
N PRO A 16 -43.83 45.31 -3.33
CA PRO A 16 -43.34 44.38 -4.34
C PRO A 16 -43.87 42.98 -4.07
N SER A 17 -44.33 42.33 -5.14
CA SER A 17 -44.81 40.95 -5.10
C SER A 17 -43.68 40.01 -4.62
N TRP A 18 -44.05 38.89 -3.99
CA TRP A 18 -43.07 37.94 -3.44
C TRP A 18 -42.07 37.44 -4.50
N ARG A 19 -42.50 37.30 -5.76
CA ARG A 19 -41.63 36.94 -6.89
C ARG A 19 -40.59 38.01 -7.19
N GLN A 20 -40.98 39.28 -7.19
CA GLN A 20 -40.05 40.41 -7.40
C GLN A 20 -39.04 40.55 -6.25
N ARG A 21 -39.41 40.14 -5.04
CA ARG A 21 -38.48 40.11 -3.89
C ARG A 21 -37.43 39.00 -4.05
N LEU A 22 -37.82 37.81 -4.49
CA LEU A 22 -36.92 36.68 -4.75
C LEU A 22 -35.92 36.96 -5.88
N PHE A 23 -36.38 37.57 -6.97
CA PHE A 23 -35.54 37.93 -8.11
C PHE A 23 -34.94 39.34 -8.00
N SER A 24 -35.02 39.97 -6.83
CA SER A 24 -34.34 41.25 -6.62
C SER A 24 -32.83 41.07 -6.67
N ALA A 25 -32.11 42.08 -7.15
CA ALA A 25 -30.65 42.04 -7.21
C ALA A 25 -30.00 41.79 -5.83
N ALA A 26 -30.63 42.26 -4.75
CA ALA A 26 -30.18 42.01 -3.39
C ALA A 26 -30.31 40.53 -3.01
N SER A 27 -31.48 39.91 -3.26
CA SER A 27 -31.70 38.49 -3.00
C SER A 27 -30.79 37.60 -3.84
N LEU A 28 -30.61 37.90 -5.13
CA LEU A 28 -29.69 37.17 -6.00
C LEU A 28 -28.24 37.28 -5.52
N ARG A 29 -27.77 38.48 -5.13
CA ARG A 29 -26.41 38.67 -4.56
C ARG A 29 -26.22 37.85 -3.29
N LEU A 30 -27.23 37.79 -2.42
CA LEU A 30 -27.17 36.94 -1.22
C LEU A 30 -27.12 35.46 -1.58
N MET A 31 -27.92 34.99 -2.54
CA MET A 31 -27.88 33.60 -2.99
C MET A 31 -26.54 33.24 -3.63
N PHE A 32 -26.00 34.10 -4.50
CA PHE A 32 -24.67 33.89 -5.09
C PHE A 32 -23.57 33.97 -4.04
N GLY A 33 -23.65 34.92 -3.10
CA GLY A 33 -22.73 35.01 -1.97
C GLY A 33 -22.75 33.74 -1.12
N ALA A 34 -23.94 33.25 -0.76
CA ALA A 34 -24.11 32.01 -0.02
C ALA A 34 -23.58 30.79 -0.79
N LEU A 35 -23.79 30.73 -2.11
CA LEU A 35 -23.26 29.67 -2.96
C LEU A 35 -21.73 29.69 -3.04
N VAL A 36 -21.12 30.86 -3.20
CA VAL A 36 -19.66 31.02 -3.21
C VAL A 36 -19.07 30.61 -1.86
N VAL A 37 -19.65 31.07 -0.75
CA VAL A 37 -19.20 30.69 0.60
C VAL A 37 -19.37 29.19 0.83
N GLY A 38 -20.50 28.60 0.42
CA GLY A 38 -20.76 27.16 0.54
C GLY A 38 -19.79 26.31 -0.29
N ALA A 39 -19.46 26.75 -1.51
CA ALA A 39 -18.46 26.09 -2.36
C ALA A 39 -17.06 26.18 -1.76
N ALA A 40 -16.68 27.35 -1.23
CA ALA A 40 -15.40 27.55 -0.57
C ALA A 40 -15.26 26.67 0.69
N ALA A 41 -16.29 26.62 1.53
CA ALA A 41 -16.30 25.79 2.74
C ALA A 41 -16.22 24.29 2.40
N SER A 42 -17.00 23.83 1.42
CA SER A 42 -16.96 22.44 0.94
C SER A 42 -15.60 22.08 0.34
N GLY A 43 -15.03 22.98 -0.46
CA GLY A 43 -13.69 22.78 -1.05
C GLY A 43 -12.59 22.73 0.01
N ALA A 44 -12.68 23.57 1.04
CA ALA A 44 -11.76 23.54 2.18
C ALA A 44 -11.89 22.24 2.97
N ALA A 45 -13.11 21.81 3.29
CA ALA A 45 -13.36 20.54 3.98
C ALA A 45 -12.82 19.35 3.19
N TRP A 46 -13.02 19.33 1.87
CA TRP A 46 -12.47 18.28 1.01
C TRP A 46 -10.94 18.27 1.04
N ARG A 47 -10.30 19.42 0.84
CA ARG A 47 -8.84 19.53 0.76
C ARG A 47 -8.14 19.22 2.08
N LEU A 48 -8.73 19.62 3.20
CA LEU A 48 -8.09 19.52 4.51
C LEU A 48 -8.35 18.17 5.20
N TRP A 49 -9.54 17.57 5.00
CA TRP A 49 -9.92 16.38 5.78
C TRP A 49 -10.10 15.15 4.90
N LEU A 50 -10.91 15.23 3.84
CA LEU A 50 -11.23 14.06 3.01
C LEU A 50 -10.06 13.64 2.11
N LYS A 51 -9.39 14.60 1.47
CA LYS A 51 -8.29 14.30 0.55
C LYS A 51 -7.12 13.59 1.24
N PRO A 52 -6.59 14.06 2.38
CA PRO A 52 -5.50 13.37 3.06
C PRO A 52 -5.88 11.95 3.51
N GLN A 53 -7.11 11.76 4.01
CA GLN A 53 -7.60 10.44 4.39
C GLN A 53 -7.70 9.50 3.18
N ASN A 54 -8.23 9.98 2.06
CA ASN A 54 -8.32 9.19 0.83
C ASN A 54 -6.94 8.84 0.27
N ASP A 55 -6.00 9.79 0.29
CA ASP A 55 -4.63 9.58 -0.18
C ASP A 55 -3.91 8.54 0.70
N ALA A 56 -4.11 8.58 2.03
CA ALA A 56 -3.56 7.59 2.95
C ALA A 56 -4.15 6.19 2.72
N GLN A 57 -5.48 6.07 2.57
CA GLN A 57 -6.14 4.79 2.28
C GLN A 57 -5.69 4.22 0.94
N ARG A 58 -5.55 5.06 -0.09
CA ARG A 58 -5.06 4.65 -1.40
C ARG A 58 -3.64 4.09 -1.31
N LYS A 59 -2.72 4.76 -0.62
CA LYS A 59 -1.35 4.27 -0.42
C LYS A 59 -1.29 2.94 0.34
N ARG A 60 -2.14 2.76 1.35
CA ARG A 60 -2.26 1.49 2.10
C ARG A 60 -2.74 0.36 1.20
N PHE A 61 -3.72 0.64 0.35
CA PHE A 61 -4.24 -0.32 -0.64
C PHE A 61 -3.16 -0.70 -1.67
N GLU A 62 -2.53 0.28 -2.31
CA GLU A 62 -1.45 0.07 -3.29
C GLU A 62 -0.26 -0.70 -2.66
N THR A 63 0.09 -0.40 -1.39
CA THR A 63 1.12 -1.15 -0.65
C THR A 63 0.71 -2.60 -0.44
N THR A 64 -0.55 -2.85 -0.08
CA THR A 64 -1.05 -4.21 0.15
C THR A 64 -1.02 -5.03 -1.14
N GLU A 65 -1.41 -4.44 -2.27
CA GLU A 65 -1.30 -5.08 -3.59
C GLU A 65 0.16 -5.43 -3.91
N ASP A 66 1.11 -4.51 -3.73
CA ASP A 66 2.52 -4.78 -3.99
C ASP A 66 3.08 -5.88 -3.08
N VAL A 67 2.71 -5.92 -1.80
CA VAL A 67 3.15 -6.98 -0.87
C VAL A 67 2.55 -8.34 -1.28
N LEU A 68 1.31 -8.39 -1.77
CA LEU A 68 0.71 -9.60 -2.33
C LEU A 68 1.39 -10.03 -3.64
N GLU A 69 1.80 -9.09 -4.47
CA GLU A 69 2.60 -9.40 -5.67
C GLU A 69 3.96 -9.98 -5.30
N LEU A 70 4.65 -9.41 -4.31
CA LEU A 70 5.91 -9.95 -3.77
C LEU A 70 5.72 -11.34 -3.18
N TYR A 71 4.60 -11.61 -2.51
CA TYR A 71 4.25 -12.95 -2.05
C TYR A 71 4.15 -13.93 -3.24
N GLY A 72 3.49 -13.53 -4.33
CA GLY A 72 3.43 -14.31 -5.56
C GLY A 72 4.81 -14.56 -6.17
N LEU A 73 5.70 -13.57 -6.16
CA LEU A 73 7.08 -13.70 -6.62
C LEU A 73 7.89 -14.64 -5.73
N GLN A 74 7.70 -14.61 -4.41
CA GLN A 74 8.34 -15.57 -3.49
C GLN A 74 7.96 -17.01 -3.83
N LEU A 75 6.68 -17.28 -4.12
CA LEU A 75 6.25 -18.61 -4.53
C LEU A 75 6.86 -19.03 -5.88
N LYS A 76 6.95 -18.11 -6.85
CA LYS A 76 7.61 -18.38 -8.15
C LYS A 76 9.11 -18.64 -7.97
N TYR A 77 9.78 -17.85 -7.15
CA TYR A 77 11.20 -18.00 -6.83
C TYR A 77 11.46 -19.36 -6.19
N ALA A 78 10.67 -19.74 -5.17
CA ALA A 78 10.79 -21.06 -4.54
C ALA A 78 10.48 -22.22 -5.48
N ARG A 79 9.60 -22.04 -6.48
CA ARG A 79 9.35 -23.05 -7.50
C ARG A 79 10.54 -23.23 -8.45
N ALA A 80 11.27 -22.16 -8.75
CA ALA A 80 12.43 -22.20 -9.63
C ALA A 80 13.72 -22.65 -8.91
N HIS A 81 13.91 -22.26 -7.65
CA HIS A 81 15.17 -22.42 -6.92
C HIS A 81 15.09 -23.40 -5.74
N GLY A 82 13.90 -23.80 -5.30
CA GLY A 82 13.69 -24.71 -4.17
C GLY A 82 13.65 -24.05 -2.78
N PHE A 83 14.10 -22.79 -2.68
CA PHE A 83 14.10 -21.97 -1.45
C PHE A 83 13.51 -20.58 -1.72
N TYR A 84 13.11 -19.85 -0.69
CA TYR A 84 12.59 -18.49 -0.81
C TYR A 84 13.72 -17.46 -0.92
N ALA A 85 13.48 -16.36 -1.62
CA ALA A 85 14.47 -15.31 -1.79
C ALA A 85 14.78 -14.59 -0.47
N SER A 86 16.05 -14.28 -0.24
CA SER A 86 16.59 -13.63 0.95
C SER A 86 16.47 -12.11 0.96
N ASP A 87 16.15 -11.51 -0.18
CA ASP A 87 16.10 -10.05 -0.36
C ASP A 87 15.18 -9.67 -1.53
N LEU A 88 14.90 -8.36 -1.63
CA LEU A 88 14.02 -7.80 -2.65
C LEU A 88 14.64 -7.86 -4.05
N ASP A 89 15.95 -7.66 -4.19
CA ASP A 89 16.58 -7.59 -5.49
C ASP A 89 16.59 -8.96 -6.18
N ALA A 90 16.78 -10.05 -5.42
CA ALA A 90 16.63 -11.42 -5.89
C ALA A 90 15.20 -11.74 -6.35
N LEU A 91 14.17 -11.20 -5.68
CA LEU A 91 12.78 -11.33 -6.14
C LEU A 91 12.51 -10.55 -7.42
N LEU A 92 13.00 -9.32 -7.50
CA LEU A 92 12.76 -8.45 -8.64
C LEU A 92 13.54 -8.89 -9.87
N ALA A 93 14.67 -9.58 -9.70
CA ALA A 93 15.40 -10.21 -10.81
C ALA A 93 14.59 -11.28 -11.55
N LEU A 94 13.61 -11.90 -10.89
CA LEU A 94 12.70 -12.87 -11.51
C LEU A 94 11.55 -12.20 -12.28
N ALA A 95 11.28 -10.92 -12.02
CA ALA A 95 10.21 -10.17 -12.66
C ALA A 95 10.72 -9.47 -13.94
N PRO A 96 10.02 -9.61 -15.08
CA PRO A 96 10.43 -8.97 -16.34
C PRO A 96 10.41 -7.43 -16.25
N ASP A 97 9.62 -6.88 -15.32
CA ASP A 97 9.42 -5.47 -15.05
C ASP A 97 10.03 -5.02 -13.70
N GLY A 98 11.00 -5.77 -13.16
CA GLY A 98 11.53 -5.58 -11.80
C GLY A 98 11.94 -4.14 -11.45
N ALA A 99 12.63 -3.44 -12.37
CA ALA A 99 13.04 -2.05 -12.18
C ALA A 99 11.84 -1.08 -12.13
N ALA A 100 10.87 -1.25 -13.05
CA ALA A 100 9.66 -0.44 -13.08
C ALA A 100 8.80 -0.68 -11.83
N ARG A 101 8.73 -1.94 -11.37
CA ARG A 101 8.04 -2.32 -10.14
C ARG A 101 8.67 -1.69 -8.91
N LYS A 102 10.00 -1.73 -8.79
CA LYS A 102 10.72 -1.05 -7.69
C LYS A 102 10.43 0.44 -7.65
N ALA A 103 10.43 1.09 -8.82
CA ALA A 103 10.10 2.50 -8.94
C ALA A 103 8.64 2.82 -8.56
N ARG A 104 7.69 1.96 -8.96
CA ARG A 104 6.28 2.07 -8.54
C ARG A 104 6.14 1.97 -7.02
N MET A 105 6.74 0.94 -6.41
CA MET A 105 6.71 0.73 -4.96
C MET A 105 7.27 1.94 -4.19
N ALA A 106 8.33 2.57 -4.68
CA ALA A 106 8.92 3.77 -4.06
C ALA A 106 7.94 4.95 -3.94
N GLY A 107 6.83 4.95 -4.68
CA GLY A 107 5.81 6.00 -4.64
C GLY A 107 4.93 5.97 -3.38
N HIS A 108 4.78 4.79 -2.76
CA HIS A 108 3.86 4.58 -1.63
C HIS A 108 4.40 3.67 -0.53
N LEU A 109 5.60 3.11 -0.70
CA LEU A 109 6.26 2.20 0.24
C LEU A 109 7.67 2.69 0.58
N ASP A 110 8.03 2.64 1.86
CA ASP A 110 9.38 2.96 2.31
C ASP A 110 10.34 1.80 2.04
N LEU A 111 11.00 1.85 0.87
CA LEU A 111 11.96 0.85 0.44
C LEU A 111 13.17 0.70 1.37
N THR A 112 13.48 1.69 2.21
CA THR A 112 14.61 1.58 3.17
C THR A 112 14.30 0.64 4.33
N THR A 113 13.02 0.45 4.60
CA THR A 113 12.52 -0.40 5.68
C THR A 113 11.88 -1.70 5.19
N LEU A 114 11.79 -1.87 3.87
CA LEU A 114 11.23 -3.07 3.25
C LEU A 114 12.14 -4.26 3.53
N ALA A 115 11.65 -5.20 4.34
CA ALA A 115 12.33 -6.44 4.64
C ALA A 115 11.66 -7.60 3.91
N VAL A 116 12.38 -8.19 2.96
CA VAL A 116 12.04 -9.47 2.34
C VAL A 116 13.03 -10.48 2.89
N VAL A 117 12.55 -11.49 3.61
CA VAL A 117 13.41 -12.52 4.20
C VAL A 117 12.79 -13.88 3.92
N GLY A 118 13.56 -14.78 3.31
CA GLY A 118 13.12 -16.13 2.96
C GLY A 118 14.17 -17.17 3.34
N ASP A 119 13.72 -18.36 3.71
CA ASP A 119 14.55 -19.54 3.92
C ASP A 119 14.03 -20.74 3.08
N ALA A 120 14.52 -21.95 3.37
CA ALA A 120 14.12 -23.15 2.65
C ALA A 120 12.65 -23.55 2.86
N LYS A 121 11.94 -23.06 3.89
CA LYS A 121 10.61 -23.50 4.32
C LYS A 121 9.59 -22.38 4.46
N LYS A 122 10.01 -21.17 4.86
CA LYS A 122 9.15 -20.03 5.18
C LYS A 122 9.75 -18.72 4.67
N PHE A 123 8.92 -17.70 4.60
CA PHE A 123 9.33 -16.34 4.27
C PHE A 123 8.47 -15.31 4.99
N LYS A 124 8.97 -14.08 4.99
CA LYS A 124 8.42 -12.93 5.65
C LYS A 124 8.65 -11.71 4.76
N ILE A 125 7.59 -10.92 4.59
CA ILE A 125 7.66 -9.63 3.91
C ILE A 125 7.10 -8.59 4.88
N GLU A 126 7.89 -7.56 5.19
CA GLU A 126 7.49 -6.42 6.02
C GLU A 126 7.75 -5.13 5.24
N ALA A 127 6.73 -4.28 5.15
CA ALA A 127 6.76 -3.04 4.38
C ALA A 127 6.08 -1.92 5.17
N ASN A 128 6.73 -0.76 5.29
CA ASN A 128 6.07 0.43 5.81
C ASN A 128 5.46 1.24 4.67
N VAL A 129 4.20 1.63 4.85
CA VAL A 129 3.50 2.56 3.97
C VAL A 129 4.10 3.96 4.14
N LEU A 130 4.20 4.73 3.05
CA LEU A 130 4.53 6.16 3.07
C LEU A 130 3.31 7.02 3.41
N ASP A 131 2.69 6.73 4.55
CA ASP A 131 1.64 7.54 5.19
C ASP A 131 2.15 8.18 6.48
N ASP A 132 1.38 9.13 7.03
CA ASP A 132 1.77 9.88 8.24
C ASP A 132 1.92 8.95 9.46
N ASP A 133 1.15 7.85 9.49
CA ASP A 133 1.16 6.85 10.56
C ASP A 133 2.26 5.79 10.41
N ARG A 134 2.99 5.76 9.28
CA ARG A 134 3.96 4.72 8.93
C ARG A 134 3.40 3.32 9.15
N THR A 135 2.25 3.06 8.55
CA THR A 135 1.52 1.79 8.73
C THR A 135 2.38 0.61 8.27
N LEU A 136 2.59 -0.38 9.16
CA LEU A 136 3.32 -1.60 8.83
C LEU A 136 2.39 -2.65 8.21
N VAL A 137 2.70 -3.07 6.99
CA VAL A 137 2.10 -4.24 6.34
C VAL A 137 3.07 -5.42 6.45
N LYS A 138 2.60 -6.50 7.06
CA LYS A 138 3.39 -7.72 7.28
C LYS A 138 2.67 -8.94 6.75
N ILE A 139 3.36 -9.72 5.92
CA ILE A 139 2.89 -11.03 5.46
C ILE A 139 3.92 -12.10 5.82
N LEU A 140 3.42 -13.21 6.35
CA LEU A 140 4.18 -14.43 6.62
C LEU A 140 3.70 -15.51 5.65
N GLY A 141 4.64 -16.28 5.11
CA GLY A 141 4.34 -17.36 4.19
C GLY A 141 5.31 -18.54 4.34
N PRO A 142 5.06 -19.64 3.60
CA PRO A 142 3.85 -19.87 2.83
C PRO A 142 2.65 -20.18 3.74
N ILE A 143 1.45 -19.76 3.33
CA ILE A 143 0.19 -20.07 4.03
C ILE A 143 -0.24 -21.53 3.79
N PHE A 144 0.21 -22.12 2.68
CA PHE A 144 -0.05 -23.50 2.31
C PHE A 144 1.25 -24.30 2.20
N ASP A 145 1.26 -25.53 2.72
CA ASP A 145 2.34 -26.48 2.47
C ASP A 145 2.48 -26.69 0.95
N ARG A 146 3.72 -26.58 0.43
CA ARG A 146 3.99 -26.59 -1.02
C ARG A 146 3.60 -27.95 -1.65
N PRO A 147 2.48 -28.08 -2.38
CA PRO A 147 2.14 -29.35 -3.02
C PRO A 147 3.09 -29.71 -4.17
N TRP A 148 3.87 -28.72 -4.66
CA TRP A 148 4.83 -28.87 -5.75
C TRP A 148 6.28 -29.05 -5.29
N ALA A 149 6.58 -28.93 -3.99
CA ALA A 149 7.94 -29.13 -3.53
C ALA A 149 8.24 -30.63 -3.53
N PRO A 150 9.38 -31.07 -4.10
CA PRO A 150 9.82 -32.44 -3.88
C PRO A 150 9.91 -32.66 -2.36
N LYS A 151 9.35 -33.78 -1.86
CA LYS A 151 9.52 -34.18 -0.46
C LYS A 151 11.02 -34.08 -0.17
N ALA A 152 11.40 -33.16 0.71
CA ALA A 152 12.79 -32.94 1.03
C ALA A 152 13.40 -34.31 1.41
N GLY A 153 14.30 -34.81 0.56
CA GLY A 153 15.21 -35.87 0.96
C GLY A 153 16.02 -35.41 2.17
N PRO A 154 16.62 -36.33 2.92
CA PRO A 154 17.33 -35.99 4.15
C PRO A 154 18.30 -34.85 3.87
N THR A 155 18.17 -33.81 4.71
CA THR A 155 19.02 -32.63 4.69
C THR A 155 20.45 -33.14 4.84
N LEU A 156 21.33 -32.80 3.89
CA LEU A 156 22.76 -32.98 4.10
C LEU A 156 23.10 -32.09 5.29
N GLU A 157 23.23 -32.70 6.47
CA GLU A 157 23.89 -32.07 7.59
C GLU A 157 25.24 -31.56 7.10
N GLU A 158 25.59 -30.35 7.57
CA GLU A 158 26.91 -29.79 7.44
C GLU A 158 27.97 -30.82 7.82
N THR A 159 28.55 -31.50 6.83
CA THR A 159 29.88 -32.08 6.99
C THR A 159 30.88 -30.93 6.98
N GLY A 160 30.93 -30.19 8.09
CA GLY A 160 32.07 -29.39 8.48
C GLY A 160 33.25 -30.33 8.71
N GLY A 161 33.93 -30.70 7.63
CA GLY A 161 35.05 -31.61 7.64
C GLY A 161 36.00 -31.28 6.50
N SER A 162 36.86 -30.28 6.75
CA SER A 162 38.18 -30.04 6.15
C SER A 162 38.42 -30.56 4.73
N VAL A 163 38.54 -29.62 3.79
CA VAL A 163 39.17 -29.84 2.48
C VAL A 163 40.58 -30.37 2.66
N GLY A 164 40.76 -31.68 2.51
CA GLY A 164 42.03 -32.37 2.33
C GLY A 164 42.18 -32.76 0.87
N GLN A 165 42.82 -31.90 0.10
CA GLN A 165 43.20 -32.11 -1.29
C GLN A 165 44.34 -33.15 -1.34
N ASN A 166 44.08 -34.33 -1.90
CA ASN A 166 44.96 -35.18 -2.73
C ASN A 166 44.61 -36.66 -2.56
N GLY A 167 44.27 -37.30 -3.67
CA GLY A 167 43.72 -38.65 -3.72
C GLY A 167 44.72 -39.75 -3.39
N LEU A 168 44.19 -40.82 -2.80
CA LEU A 168 44.44 -42.25 -3.05
C LEU A 168 43.42 -43.04 -2.19
N PRO A 169 42.86 -44.17 -2.68
CA PRO A 169 41.93 -44.97 -1.88
C PRO A 169 42.69 -45.73 -0.79
N VAL A 170 42.42 -45.40 0.48
CA VAL A 170 42.88 -46.22 1.61
C VAL A 170 41.93 -47.41 1.74
N ALA A 171 42.43 -48.59 1.36
CA ALA A 171 41.79 -49.86 1.65
C ALA A 171 41.63 -50.02 3.18
N ALA A 172 40.41 -50.30 3.63
CA ALA A 172 40.14 -50.59 5.03
C ALA A 172 40.87 -51.89 5.44
N PRO A 173 41.63 -51.91 6.56
CA PRO A 173 42.20 -53.13 7.08
C PRO A 173 41.09 -54.05 7.63
N ALA A 174 41.20 -55.34 7.31
CA ALA A 174 40.28 -56.41 7.67
C ALA A 174 40.09 -56.56 9.19
N PRO A 175 38.91 -57.01 9.67
CA PRO A 175 38.70 -57.28 11.09
C PRO A 175 39.57 -58.45 11.56
N ALA A 176 40.28 -58.26 12.68
CA ALA A 176 41.10 -59.27 13.31
C ALA A 176 40.23 -60.43 13.86
N PRO A 177 40.67 -61.70 13.73
CA PRO A 177 39.92 -62.86 14.16
C PRO A 177 39.98 -63.08 15.68
N HIS A 178 38.90 -63.67 16.19
CA HIS A 178 38.72 -64.16 17.57
C HIS A 178 39.84 -65.10 18.05
N GLY A 179 40.15 -65.00 19.34
CA GLY A 179 40.80 -66.04 20.17
C GLY A 179 41.26 -65.42 21.49
N ARG A 180 41.02 -65.98 22.69
CA ARG A 180 40.42 -67.22 23.18
C ARG A 180 39.74 -66.92 24.51
#